data_AF-A0A9Q3E349-F1
#
_entry.id   AF-A0A9Q3E349-F1
#
_cell.length_a   1.000
_cell.length_b   1.000
_cell.length_c   1.000
_cell.angle_alpha   90.00
_cell.angle_beta   90.00
_cell.angle_gamma   90.00
#
_symmetry.space_group_name_H-M   'P 1'
#
loop_
_entity.id
_entity.type
_entity.pdbx_description
1 polymer ?
#
loop_
_entity_poly.entity_id
_entity_poly.type
_entity_poly.pdbx_seq_one_letter_code
_entity_poly.pdbx_strand_id
1 'polypeptide(L)'
;MEVLHKRQHLQIPKGSPKCDIWDGLVWRCFTGTRYINGLPFITIPGASAFSIYVDWVNAHGKSTQLASIGPIMLICLNLPQSGILKPENVYFSGIIPGPK
;
A
#
# COMPACT_ATOMS: atom_id res chain seq x y z
N MET A 1 31.42 -0.89 12.45
CA MET A 1 30.98 -2.14 11.78
C MET A 1 29.48 -2.01 11.53
N GLU A 2 29.13 -1.60 10.32
CA GLU A 2 27.75 -1.35 9.90
C GLU A 2 27.18 -2.67 9.37
N VAL A 3 26.17 -3.21 10.05
CA VAL A 3 25.53 -4.46 9.63
C VAL A 3 24.53 -4.13 8.51
N LEU A 4 25.01 -4.22 7.27
CA LEU A 4 24.19 -4.27 6.07
C LEU A 4 23.34 -5.55 6.09
N HIS A 5 22.17 -5.51 6.74
CA HIS A 5 21.11 -6.50 6.51
C HIS A 5 20.54 -6.29 5.10
N LYS A 6 21.22 -6.89 4.13
CA LYS A 6 20.74 -7.03 2.75
C LYS A 6 19.36 -7.70 2.83
N ARG A 7 18.31 -6.99 2.43
CA ARG A 7 16.91 -7.47 2.40
C ARG A 7 16.81 -8.66 1.43
N GLN A 8 17.12 -9.87 1.91
CA GLN A 8 17.14 -11.10 1.11
C GLN A 8 15.74 -11.55 0.67
N HIS A 9 14.67 -11.08 1.33
CA HIS A 9 13.28 -11.41 0.97
C HIS A 9 12.79 -10.75 -0.34
N LEU A 10 13.58 -9.88 -0.96
CA LEU A 10 13.26 -9.21 -2.24
C LEU A 10 14.06 -9.75 -3.43
N GLN A 11 14.99 -10.68 -3.22
CA GLN A 11 15.78 -11.27 -4.30
C GLN A 11 15.05 -12.51 -4.83
N ILE A 12 14.06 -12.28 -5.69
CA ILE A 12 13.35 -13.35 -6.39
C ILE A 12 14.33 -13.99 -7.40
N PRO A 13 14.52 -15.33 -7.43
CA PRO A 13 15.49 -15.97 -8.31
C PRO A 13 15.33 -15.54 -9.77
N LYS A 14 16.44 -15.34 -10.49
CA LYS A 14 16.41 -14.96 -11.90
C LYS A 14 15.68 -16.07 -12.70
N GLY A 15 14.50 -15.76 -13.25
CA GLY A 15 13.64 -16.72 -13.96
C GLY A 15 12.40 -17.18 -13.18
N SER A 16 12.24 -16.76 -11.93
CA SER A 16 10.97 -16.87 -11.21
C SER A 16 9.87 -16.07 -11.92
N PRO A 17 8.60 -16.53 -11.90
CA PRO A 17 7.49 -15.74 -12.38
C PRO A 17 7.48 -14.40 -11.64
N LYS A 18 7.38 -13.29 -12.39
CA LYS A 18 7.14 -11.99 -11.77
C LYS A 18 5.79 -12.07 -11.07
N CYS A 19 5.80 -11.99 -9.75
CA CYS A 19 4.61 -11.84 -8.95
C CYS A 19 4.39 -10.35 -8.64
N ASP A 20 3.14 -9.92 -8.71
CA ASP A 20 2.70 -8.62 -8.21
C ASP A 20 2.20 -8.76 -6.77
N ILE A 21 1.95 -7.63 -6.09
CA ILE A 21 1.38 -7.60 -4.73
C ILE A 21 0.08 -8.40 -4.65
N TRP A 22 -0.66 -8.47 -5.76
CA TRP A 22 -1.94 -9.18 -5.91
C TRP A 22 -1.80 -10.69 -5.94
N ASP A 23 -0.61 -11.21 -6.24
CA ASP A 23 -0.32 -12.64 -6.19
C ASP A 23 -0.03 -13.12 -4.77
N GLY A 24 0.01 -12.20 -3.79
CA GLY A 24 0.23 -12.51 -2.38
C GLY A 24 -0.81 -13.46 -1.81
N LEU A 25 -0.37 -14.42 -1.00
CA LEU A 25 -1.27 -15.36 -0.31
C LEU A 25 -2.26 -14.65 0.62
N VAL A 26 -1.96 -13.43 1.07
CA VAL A 26 -2.86 -12.64 1.92
C VAL A 26 -4.25 -12.47 1.30
N TRP A 27 -4.36 -12.28 -0.02
CA TRP A 27 -5.65 -12.10 -0.70
C TRP A 27 -6.49 -13.39 -0.76
N ARG A 28 -5.84 -14.55 -0.63
CA ARG A 28 -6.47 -15.88 -0.77
C ARG A 28 -6.63 -16.63 0.54
N CYS A 29 -5.83 -16.30 1.56
CA CYS A 29 -5.73 -17.11 2.77
C CYS A 29 -6.01 -16.32 4.05
N PHE A 30 -5.97 -14.98 4.03
CA PHE A 30 -6.30 -14.21 5.22
C PHE A 30 -7.80 -14.24 5.45
N THR A 31 -8.25 -14.84 6.55
CA THR A 31 -9.68 -14.92 6.93
C THR A 31 -10.09 -13.84 7.93
N GLY A 32 -9.12 -13.10 8.49
CA GLY A 32 -9.34 -12.16 9.58
C GLY A 32 -9.85 -12.82 10.86
N THR A 33 -10.35 -12.01 11.79
CA THR A 33 -10.94 -12.46 13.06
C THR A 33 -12.40 -12.88 12.92
N ARG A 34 -13.07 -12.45 11.84
CA ARG A 34 -14.46 -12.77 11.54
C ARG A 34 -14.49 -13.97 10.59
N TYR A 35 -14.25 -15.16 11.12
CA TYR A 35 -14.27 -16.40 10.34
C TYR A 35 -15.71 -16.73 9.92
N ILE A 36 -16.13 -16.22 8.76
CA ILE A 36 -17.40 -16.61 8.12
C ILE A 36 -17.06 -17.70 7.11
N ASN A 37 -17.40 -18.95 7.45
CA ASN A 37 -17.34 -20.10 6.54
C ASN A 37 -15.98 -20.38 5.88
N GLY A 38 -14.86 -19.94 6.48
CA GLY A 38 -13.52 -20.12 5.91
C GLY A 38 -13.23 -19.34 4.63
N LEU A 39 -14.07 -18.36 4.31
CA LEU A 39 -13.86 -17.51 3.14
C LEU A 39 -12.72 -16.51 3.39
N PRO A 40 -11.92 -16.17 2.36
CA PRO A 40 -10.94 -15.10 2.46
C PRO A 40 -11.62 -13.78 2.82
N PHE A 41 -11.01 -12.99 3.70
CA PHE A 41 -11.53 -11.75 4.27
C PHE A 41 -12.08 -10.79 3.21
N ILE A 42 -11.34 -10.61 2.11
CA ILE A 42 -11.67 -9.68 1.03
C ILE A 42 -13.00 -10.03 0.32
N THR A 43 -13.40 -11.30 0.38
CA THR A 43 -14.63 -11.80 -0.26
C THR A 43 -15.87 -11.65 0.63
N ILE A 44 -15.68 -11.31 1.92
CA ILE A 44 -16.76 -11.14 2.87
C ILE A 44 -17.48 -9.82 2.59
N PRO A 45 -18.83 -9.80 2.44
CA PRO A 45 -19.58 -8.56 2.28
C PRO A 45 -19.30 -7.55 3.39
N GLY A 46 -18.97 -6.31 3.02
CA GLY A 46 -18.63 -5.23 3.95
C GLY A 46 -17.18 -5.24 4.46
N ALA A 47 -16.38 -6.26 4.14
CA ALA A 47 -14.94 -6.23 4.42
C ALA A 47 -14.23 -5.31 3.42
N SER A 48 -13.41 -4.39 3.94
CA SER A 48 -12.65 -3.44 3.13
C SER A 48 -11.17 -3.58 3.40
N ALA A 49 -10.39 -3.64 2.33
CA ALA A 49 -8.94 -3.62 2.36
C ALA A 49 -8.43 -2.35 1.67
N PHE A 50 -7.47 -1.67 2.30
CA PHE A 50 -6.85 -0.47 1.77
C PHE A 50 -5.34 -0.61 1.77
N SER A 51 -4.70 -0.13 0.70
CA SER A 51 -3.27 0.20 0.73
C SER A 51 -3.13 1.63 1.24
N ILE A 52 -2.11 1.87 2.06
CA ILE A 52 -1.77 3.21 2.55
C ILE A 52 -0.54 3.70 1.80
N TYR A 53 -0.64 4.89 1.24
CA TYR A 53 0.47 5.63 0.68
C TYR A 53 0.74 6.84 1.56
N VAL A 54 1.99 6.96 2.02
CA VAL A 54 2.51 8.08 2.78
C VAL A 54 3.87 8.44 2.20
N ASP A 55 4.01 9.68 1.77
CA ASP A 55 5.26 10.22 1.24
C ASP A 55 5.37 11.70 1.56
N TRP A 56 6.57 12.25 1.61
CA TRP A 56 6.82 13.66 1.91
C TRP A 56 7.19 14.41 0.65
N VAL A 57 6.28 15.25 0.17
CA VAL A 57 6.50 16.07 -1.01
C VAL A 57 6.93 17.48 -0.62
N ASN A 58 7.78 18.11 -1.42
CA ASN A 58 8.08 19.53 -1.27
C ASN A 58 6.81 20.32 -1.61
N ALA A 59 6.27 21.07 -0.65
CA ALA A 59 5.02 21.79 -0.79
C ALA A 59 5.06 22.83 -1.92
N HIS A 60 6.25 23.30 -2.28
CA HIS A 60 6.50 24.31 -3.30
C HIS A 60 7.11 23.73 -4.58
N GLY A 61 7.13 22.40 -4.73
CA GLY A 61 7.55 21.68 -5.93
C GLY A 61 9.06 21.63 -6.18
N LYS A 62 9.74 22.79 -6.26
CA LYS A 62 11.18 22.91 -6.61
C LYS A 62 11.95 23.91 -5.74
N SER A 63 11.46 24.19 -4.54
CA SER A 63 12.01 25.26 -3.69
C SER A 63 13.17 24.77 -2.82
N THR A 64 14.17 25.63 -2.61
CA THR A 64 15.21 25.48 -1.58
C THR A 64 14.67 25.56 -0.16
N GLN A 65 13.38 25.90 0.01
CA GLN A 65 12.72 25.92 1.30
C GLN A 65 12.42 24.50 1.79
N LEU A 66 12.75 24.23 3.04
CA LEU A 66 12.50 22.97 3.76
C LEU A 66 11.03 22.85 4.21
N ALA A 67 10.09 23.18 3.34
CA ALA A 67 8.67 23.03 3.59
C ALA A 67 8.17 21.76 2.91
N SER A 68 7.74 20.79 3.71
CA SER A 68 7.31 19.48 3.22
C SER A 68 5.97 19.10 3.83
N ILE A 69 5.18 18.37 3.05
CA ILE A 69 3.83 17.93 3.42
C ILE A 69 3.75 16.44 3.14
N GLY A 70 3.25 15.69 4.12
CA GLY A 70 3.05 14.26 4.04
C GLY A 70 1.59 13.87 3.81
N PRO A 71 1.09 13.82 2.56
CA PRO A 71 -0.26 13.30 2.31
C PRO A 71 -0.39 11.83 2.72
N ILE A 72 -1.49 11.49 3.37
CA ILE A 72 -1.92 10.12 3.62
C ILE A 72 -3.03 9.80 2.62
N MET A 73 -2.73 8.93 1.67
CA MET A 73 -3.70 8.44 0.68
C MET A 73 -4.05 6.98 0.97
N LEU A 74 -5.33 6.65 0.85
CA LEU A 74 -5.85 5.30 0.94
C LEU A 74 -6.34 4.86 -0.43
N ILE A 75 -6.01 3.64 -0.78
CA ILE A 75 -6.34 3.04 -2.07
C ILE A 75 -7.18 1.80 -1.80
N CYS A 76 -8.43 1.78 -2.27
CA CYS A 76 -9.32 0.64 -2.04
C CYS A 76 -8.92 -0.56 -2.89
N LEU A 77 -8.52 -1.65 -2.23
CA LEU A 77 -8.00 -2.85 -2.88
C LEU A 77 -9.11 -3.85 -3.25
N ASN A 78 -10.37 -3.53 -2.93
CA ASN A 78 -11.54 -4.30 -3.36
C ASN A 78 -11.94 -3.98 -4.80
N LEU A 79 -11.41 -2.91 -5.40
CA LEU A 79 -11.71 -2.53 -6.78
C LEU A 79 -10.88 -3.37 -7.78
N PRO A 80 -11.34 -3.53 -9.04
CA PRO A 80 -10.55 -4.18 -10.08
C PRO A 80 -9.22 -3.46 -10.30
N GLN A 81 -8.12 -4.21 -10.43
CA GLN A 81 -6.74 -3.70 -10.53
C GLN A 81 -6.57 -2.55 -11.55
N SER A 82 -7.26 -2.63 -12.69
CA SER A 82 -7.22 -1.61 -13.74
C SER A 82 -7.80 -0.24 -13.35
N GLY A 83 -8.55 -0.16 -12.24
CA GLY A 83 -9.21 1.05 -11.76
C GLY A 83 -8.66 1.62 -10.46
N ILE A 84 -7.81 0.88 -9.74
CA ILE A 84 -7.45 1.18 -8.35
C ILE A 84 -6.70 2.52 -8.20
N LEU A 85 -5.88 2.89 -9.19
CA LEU A 85 -5.09 4.12 -9.18
C LEU A 85 -5.74 5.29 -9.93
N LYS A 86 -7.00 5.14 -10.35
CA LYS A 86 -7.72 6.26 -10.94
C LYS A 86 -7.99 7.32 -9.86
N PRO A 87 -7.90 8.63 -10.17
CA PRO A 87 -8.09 9.69 -9.19
C PRO A 87 -9.39 9.58 -8.39
N GLU A 88 -10.48 9.14 -9.02
CA GLU A 88 -11.78 8.93 -8.38
C GLU A 88 -11.82 7.81 -7.33
N ASN A 89 -10.82 6.91 -7.33
CA ASN A 89 -10.72 5.75 -6.44
C ASN A 89 -9.63 5.90 -5.36
N VAL A 90 -8.97 7.06 -5.32
CA VAL A 90 -7.96 7.40 -4.32
C VAL A 90 -8.59 8.30 -3.26
N TYR A 91 -8.52 7.87 -2.00
CA TYR A 91 -9.10 8.57 -0.87
C TYR A 91 -8.02 9.35 -0.12
N PHE A 92 -8.24 10.65 0.02
CA PHE A 92 -7.35 11.49 0.82
C PHE A 92 -7.76 11.42 2.30
N SER A 93 -6.93 10.81 3.15
CA SER A 93 -7.26 10.58 4.55
C SER A 93 -6.68 11.66 5.48
N GLY A 94 -5.63 12.36 5.08
CA GLY A 94 -5.02 13.37 5.94
C GLY A 94 -3.71 13.96 5.42
N ILE A 95 -3.19 14.92 6.18
CA ILE A 95 -1.93 15.60 5.95
C ILE A 95 -1.09 15.53 7.22
N ILE A 96 0.17 15.12 7.09
CA ILE A 96 1.15 15.22 8.14
C ILE A 96 2.03 16.46 7.85
N PRO A 97 2.12 17.41 8.79
CA PRO A 97 2.99 18.57 8.61
C PRO A 97 4.47 18.13 8.61
N GLY A 98 5.27 18.83 7.81
CA GLY A 98 6.72 18.67 7.84
C GLY A 98 7.35 19.12 9.16
N PRO A 99 8.61 18.71 9.40
CA PRO A 99 9.37 19.16 10.55
C PRO A 99 9.49 20.69 10.58
N LYS A 100 9.61 21.24 11.80
CA LYS A 100 9.88 22.66 12.03
C LYS A 100 11.37 22.96 11.91
#